data_AF-A0A0Q6CTZ1-F1
#
_entry.id   AF-A0A0Q6CTZ1-F1
#
_cell.length_a   1.000
_cell.length_b   1.000
_cell.length_c   1.000
_cell.angle_alpha   90.00
_cell.angle_beta   90.00
_cell.angle_gamma   90.00
#
_symmetry.space_group_name_H-M   'P 1'
#
loop_
_entity.id
_entity.type
_entity.pdbx_description
1 polymer ?
#
loop_
_entity_poly.entity_id
_entity_poly.type
_entity_poly.pdbx_seq_one_letter_code
_entity_poly.pdbx_strand_id
1 'polypeptide(L)'
;MSSAGQRRIAQRDRTQKTRDDILLVARDEFAANGLSGARVDAIAERTATSKRMIYYHFGSKEGLYLAVLEDAYAAIRKVENELKLGELEPMEAMRRLIDFTFDYDEAHPDFIRLVTIENIHRAEHMRQSTVLSQLNVSVVSTIESILRRGQESGVFRREVDPTDLHMLISSFCFFRVSNRHTFGTIFGRDLAEPKTRVRHKALLQDSVLALLGTA
;
A
#
# COMPACT_ATOMS: atom_id res chain seq x y z
N MET A 1 -12.88 -19.56 34.05
CA MET A 1 -11.71 -19.81 33.18
C MET A 1 -10.50 -20.09 34.06
N SER A 2 -9.69 -21.12 33.77
CA SER A 2 -8.53 -21.49 34.60
C SER A 2 -7.38 -20.47 34.52
N SER A 3 -6.67 -20.24 35.63
CA SER A 3 -5.48 -19.38 35.75
C SER A 3 -4.40 -19.67 34.69
N ALA A 4 -4.27 -20.94 34.27
CA ALA A 4 -3.36 -21.35 33.20
C ALA A 4 -3.80 -20.84 31.81
N GLY A 5 -5.12 -20.74 31.56
CA GLY A 5 -5.67 -20.19 30.32
C GLY A 5 -5.46 -18.68 30.21
N GLN A 6 -5.61 -17.94 31.31
CA GLN A 6 -5.38 -16.49 31.36
C GLN A 6 -3.90 -16.12 31.15
N ARG A 7 -2.95 -16.89 31.73
CA ARG A 7 -1.51 -16.68 31.52
C ARG A 7 -1.08 -16.92 30.06
N ARG A 8 -1.67 -17.92 29.39
CA ARG A 8 -1.37 -18.25 27.99
C ARG A 8 -1.87 -17.18 27.01
N ILE A 9 -3.04 -16.59 27.31
CA ILE A 9 -3.59 -15.45 26.53
C ILE A 9 -2.70 -14.22 26.70
N ALA A 10 -2.38 -13.82 27.93
CA ALA A 10 -1.53 -12.65 28.19
C ALA A 10 -0.12 -12.78 27.56
N GLN A 11 0.45 -13.98 27.54
CA GLN A 11 1.73 -14.24 26.87
C GLN A 11 1.63 -14.12 25.34
N ARG A 12 0.54 -14.63 24.74
CA ARG A 12 0.29 -14.50 23.30
C ARG A 12 0.13 -13.03 22.91
N ASP A 13 -0.63 -12.26 23.67
CA ASP A 13 -0.87 -10.84 23.41
C ASP A 13 0.42 -10.03 23.47
N ARG A 14 1.29 -10.30 24.46
CA ARG A 14 2.61 -9.67 24.56
C ARG A 14 3.51 -10.02 23.38
N THR A 15 3.45 -11.28 22.94
CA THR A 15 4.24 -11.78 21.79
C THR A 15 3.77 -11.12 20.50
N GLN A 16 2.47 -10.96 20.30
CA GLN A 16 1.90 -10.26 19.16
C GLN A 16 2.29 -8.78 19.17
N LYS A 17 2.13 -8.10 20.31
CA LYS A 17 2.52 -6.69 20.44
C LYS A 17 3.99 -6.48 20.08
N THR A 18 4.88 -7.35 20.57
CA THR A 18 6.31 -7.28 20.25
C THR A 18 6.57 -7.45 18.76
N ARG A 19 5.85 -8.38 18.12
CA ARG A 19 5.94 -8.59 16.67
C ARG A 19 5.51 -7.35 15.89
N ASP A 20 4.41 -6.72 16.29
CA ASP A 20 3.86 -5.53 15.63
C ASP A 20 4.78 -4.30 15.82
N ASP A 21 5.33 -4.12 17.03
CA ASP A 21 6.33 -3.07 17.31
C ASP A 21 7.59 -3.25 16.44
N ILE A 22 8.04 -4.49 16.23
CA ILE A 22 9.17 -4.79 15.34
C ILE A 22 8.83 -4.46 13.89
N LEU A 23 7.64 -4.83 13.40
CA LEU A 23 7.23 -4.53 12.02
C LEU A 23 7.21 -3.02 11.74
N LEU A 24 6.66 -2.24 12.68
CA LEU A 24 6.59 -0.78 12.54
C LEU A 24 7.98 -0.16 12.41
N VAL A 25 8.89 -0.49 13.33
CA VAL A 25 10.26 0.05 13.31
C VAL A 25 11.07 -0.45 12.11
N ALA A 26 10.90 -1.73 11.76
CA ALA A 26 11.57 -2.32 10.61
C ALA A 26 11.12 -1.67 9.30
N ARG A 27 9.84 -1.29 9.18
CA ARG A 27 9.31 -0.57 8.02
C ARG A 27 10.08 0.73 7.77
N ASP A 28 10.24 1.55 8.79
CA ASP A 28 11.02 2.79 8.69
C ASP A 28 12.47 2.54 8.27
N GLU A 29 13.11 1.54 8.90
CA GLU A 29 14.50 1.19 8.66
C GLU A 29 14.72 0.73 7.21
N PHE A 30 13.86 -0.16 6.71
CA PHE A 30 13.95 -0.63 5.33
C PHE A 30 13.55 0.43 4.31
N ALA A 31 12.53 1.23 4.59
CA ALA A 31 12.16 2.34 3.72
C ALA A 31 13.31 3.35 3.62
N ALA A 32 14.02 3.65 4.72
CA ALA A 32 15.15 4.56 4.71
C ALA A 32 16.38 3.98 3.98
N ASN A 33 16.78 2.75 4.32
CA ASN A 33 18.10 2.21 4.00
C ASN A 33 18.10 1.08 2.96
N GLY A 34 16.92 0.65 2.49
CA GLY A 34 16.79 -0.54 1.65
C GLY A 34 17.12 -1.84 2.38
N LEU A 35 16.88 -2.98 1.74
CA LEU A 35 17.19 -4.27 2.33
C LEU A 35 18.68 -4.40 2.66
N SER A 36 19.58 -4.08 1.74
CA SER A 36 21.03 -4.24 1.97
C SER A 36 21.55 -3.31 3.08
N GLY A 37 21.11 -2.05 3.11
CA GLY A 37 21.60 -1.04 4.05
C GLY A 37 21.00 -1.12 5.46
N ALA A 38 19.77 -1.64 5.60
CA ALA A 38 19.08 -1.73 6.88
C ALA A 38 19.85 -2.53 7.94
N ARG A 39 19.85 -2.06 9.20
CA ARG A 39 20.57 -2.75 10.29
C ARG A 39 19.59 -3.36 11.28
N VAL A 40 19.58 -4.69 11.40
CA VAL A 40 18.76 -5.41 12.39
C VAL A 40 19.08 -4.97 13.82
N ASP A 41 20.34 -4.60 14.08
CA ASP A 41 20.75 -4.08 15.38
C ASP A 41 20.07 -2.73 15.70
N ALA A 42 19.94 -1.84 14.70
CA ALA A 42 19.22 -0.57 14.87
C ALA A 42 17.71 -0.79 15.13
N ILE A 43 17.11 -1.80 14.47
CA ILE A 43 15.73 -2.20 14.73
C ILE A 43 15.58 -2.71 16.18
N ALA A 44 16.52 -3.54 16.64
CA ALA A 44 16.49 -4.09 18.00
C ALA A 44 16.59 -3.00 19.07
N GLU A 45 17.50 -2.04 18.88
CA GLU A 45 17.67 -0.88 19.77
C GLU A 45 16.40 -0.03 19.84
N ARG A 46 15.82 0.33 18.69
CA ARG A 46 14.61 1.16 18.60
C ARG A 46 13.35 0.49 19.14
N THR A 47 13.29 -0.84 19.13
CA THR A 47 12.14 -1.63 19.64
C THR A 47 12.34 -2.09 21.09
N ALA A 48 13.47 -1.75 21.72
CA ALA A 48 13.86 -2.26 23.04
C ALA A 48 13.76 -3.80 23.14
N THR A 49 14.05 -4.50 22.03
CA THR A 49 14.07 -5.97 21.96
C THR A 49 15.49 -6.46 21.65
N SER A 50 15.68 -7.77 21.61
CA SER A 50 16.96 -8.34 21.19
C SER A 50 16.93 -8.78 19.73
N LYS A 51 18.09 -8.74 19.06
CA LYS A 51 18.27 -9.34 17.73
C LYS A 51 17.79 -10.79 17.66
N ARG A 52 18.02 -11.55 18.74
CA ARG A 52 17.53 -12.94 18.87
C ARG A 52 16.00 -13.01 18.82
N MET A 53 15.29 -12.06 19.45
CA MET A 53 13.82 -12.00 19.38
C MET A 53 13.32 -11.64 17.99
N ILE A 54 14.00 -10.75 17.27
CA ILE A 54 13.66 -10.45 15.87
C ILE A 54 13.77 -11.72 15.02
N TYR A 55 14.90 -12.43 15.09
CA TYR A 55 15.05 -13.69 14.34
C TYR A 55 14.11 -14.80 14.82
N TYR A 56 13.72 -14.81 16.10
CA TYR A 56 12.69 -15.73 16.58
C TYR A 56 11.34 -15.50 15.88
N HIS A 57 10.95 -14.25 15.64
CA HIS A 57 9.68 -13.91 14.98
C HIS A 57 9.72 -14.04 13.46
N PHE A 58 10.85 -13.72 12.83
CA PHE A 58 10.93 -13.51 11.39
C PHE A 58 11.95 -14.41 10.67
N GLY A 59 12.71 -15.22 11.41
CA GLY A 59 13.69 -16.17 10.88
C GLY A 59 14.99 -15.51 10.40
N SER A 60 14.89 -14.57 9.45
CA SER A 60 16.02 -13.85 8.87
C SER A 60 15.70 -12.37 8.66
N LYS A 61 16.68 -11.60 8.17
CA LYS A 61 16.48 -10.20 7.80
C LYS A 61 15.56 -10.07 6.58
N GLU A 62 15.71 -10.98 5.63
CA GLU A 62 14.87 -11.11 4.43
C GLU A 62 13.45 -11.54 4.81
N GLY A 63 13.30 -12.45 5.77
CA GLY A 63 11.99 -12.83 6.32
C GLY A 63 11.30 -11.67 7.04
N LEU A 64 12.05 -10.85 7.78
CA LEU A 64 11.52 -9.61 8.37
C LEU A 64 11.11 -8.60 7.28
N TYR A 65 11.93 -8.43 6.24
CA TYR A 65 11.63 -7.53 5.12
C TYR A 65 10.38 -7.98 4.36
N LEU A 66 10.24 -9.28 4.08
CA LEU A 66 9.03 -9.83 3.45
C LEU A 66 7.80 -9.58 4.31
N ALA A 67 7.90 -9.80 5.63
CA ALA A 67 6.80 -9.53 6.54
C ALA A 67 6.42 -8.05 6.59
N VAL A 68 7.38 -7.13 6.44
CA VAL A 68 7.14 -5.69 6.32
C VAL A 68 6.39 -5.36 5.02
N LEU A 69 6.77 -5.97 3.89
CA LEU A 69 6.05 -5.81 2.62
C LEU A 69 4.60 -6.31 2.74
N GLU A 70 4.41 -7.52 3.26
CA GLU A 70 3.08 -8.11 3.49
C GLU A 70 2.21 -7.23 4.38
N ASP A 71 2.76 -6.72 5.47
CA ASP A 71 2.06 -5.82 6.40
C ASP A 71 1.66 -4.50 5.74
N ALA A 72 2.56 -3.89 4.95
CA ALA A 72 2.27 -2.64 4.25
C ALA A 72 1.16 -2.80 3.19
N TYR A 73 1.17 -3.90 2.43
CA TYR A 73 0.09 -4.21 1.48
C TYR A 73 -1.22 -4.59 2.18
N ALA A 74 -1.16 -5.30 3.32
CA ALA A 74 -2.36 -5.63 4.08
C ALA A 74 -3.03 -4.37 4.66
N ALA A 75 -2.22 -3.39 5.11
CA ALA A 75 -2.71 -2.13 5.66
C ALA A 75 -3.55 -1.34 4.64
N ILE A 76 -3.06 -1.15 3.41
CA ILE A 76 -3.81 -0.42 2.38
C ILE A 76 -5.11 -1.14 2.00
N ARG A 77 -5.06 -2.47 1.83
CA ARG A 77 -6.24 -3.27 1.44
C ARG A 77 -7.30 -3.30 2.54
N LYS A 78 -6.89 -3.28 3.80
CA LYS A 78 -7.82 -3.16 4.92
C LYS A 78 -8.63 -1.86 4.85
N VAL A 79 -7.95 -0.72 4.68
CA VAL A 79 -8.63 0.58 4.61
C VAL A 79 -9.47 0.71 3.33
N GLU A 80 -9.00 0.16 2.21
CA GLU A 80 -9.76 0.12 0.96
C GLU A 80 -11.08 -0.66 1.11
N ASN A 81 -11.04 -1.81 1.79
CA ASN A 81 -12.24 -2.61 2.04
C ASN A 81 -13.27 -1.88 2.93
N GLU A 82 -12.82 -0.99 3.82
CA GLU A 82 -13.69 -0.16 4.66
C GLU A 82 -14.42 0.95 3.88
N LEU A 83 -14.02 1.24 2.63
CA LEU A 83 -14.68 2.22 1.78
C LEU A 83 -16.07 1.77 1.30
N LYS A 84 -16.37 0.47 1.35
CA LYS A 84 -17.66 -0.11 0.94
C LYS A 84 -18.08 0.31 -0.48
N LEU A 85 -17.14 0.31 -1.42
CA LEU A 85 -17.35 0.79 -2.79
C LEU A 85 -18.49 0.06 -3.55
N GLY A 86 -18.82 -1.16 -3.14
CA GLY A 86 -19.96 -1.92 -3.67
C GLY A 86 -21.33 -1.34 -3.30
N GLU A 87 -21.42 -0.53 -2.25
CA GLU A 87 -22.66 0.13 -1.79
C GLU A 87 -22.88 1.50 -2.47
N LEU A 88 -21.91 1.98 -3.25
CA LEU A 88 -21.96 3.28 -3.93
C LEU A 88 -22.32 3.13 -5.41
N GLU A 89 -22.94 4.16 -5.98
CA GLU A 89 -23.14 4.28 -7.44
C GLU A 89 -21.80 4.21 -8.19
N PRO A 90 -21.72 3.57 -9.38
CA PRO A 90 -20.44 3.26 -10.02
C PRO A 90 -19.51 4.46 -10.22
N MET A 91 -20.06 5.61 -10.61
CA MET A 91 -19.29 6.83 -10.80
C MET A 91 -18.71 7.37 -9.49
N GLU A 92 -19.49 7.32 -8.41
CA GLU A 92 -19.04 7.76 -7.09
C GLU A 92 -18.04 6.76 -6.49
N ALA A 93 -18.29 5.46 -6.67
CA ALA A 93 -17.35 4.40 -6.28
C ALA A 93 -15.98 4.59 -6.94
N MET A 94 -15.95 4.92 -8.24
CA MET A 94 -14.71 5.18 -8.97
C MET A 94 -13.99 6.44 -8.46
N ARG A 95 -14.72 7.54 -8.23
CA ARG A 95 -14.13 8.76 -7.62
C ARG A 95 -13.56 8.48 -6.23
N ARG A 96 -14.31 7.77 -5.39
CA ARG A 96 -13.91 7.42 -4.02
C ARG A 96 -12.67 6.53 -4.00
N LEU A 97 -12.56 5.59 -4.95
CA LEU A 97 -11.38 4.75 -5.12
C LEU A 97 -10.16 5.58 -5.52
N ILE A 98 -10.29 6.44 -6.54
CA ILE A 98 -9.20 7.32 -7.00
C ILE A 98 -8.72 8.21 -5.85
N ASP A 99 -9.67 8.79 -5.11
CA ASP A 99 -9.39 9.67 -3.99
C ASP A 99 -8.66 8.97 -2.86
N PHE A 100 -9.10 7.76 -2.53
CA PHE A 100 -8.45 6.93 -1.53
C PHE A 100 -7.03 6.59 -1.95
N THR A 101 -6.81 6.06 -3.16
CA THR A 101 -5.47 5.68 -3.63
C THR A 101 -4.54 6.87 -3.63
N PHE A 102 -5.01 8.03 -4.12
CA PHE A 102 -4.23 9.26 -4.15
C PHE A 102 -3.84 9.73 -2.74
N ASP A 103 -4.80 9.76 -1.80
CA ASP A 103 -4.55 10.25 -0.44
C ASP A 103 -3.72 9.26 0.37
N TYR A 104 -3.91 7.96 0.16
CA TYR A 104 -3.17 6.92 0.86
C TYR A 104 -1.69 6.94 0.49
N ASP A 105 -1.36 6.99 -0.80
CA ASP A 105 0.03 7.02 -1.27
C ASP A 105 0.78 8.25 -0.76
N GLU A 106 0.14 9.43 -0.80
CA GLU A 106 0.72 10.68 -0.27
C GLU A 106 0.97 10.61 1.24
N ALA A 107 0.09 9.93 2.00
CA ALA A 107 0.22 9.76 3.44
C ALA A 107 1.24 8.67 3.84
N HIS A 108 1.58 7.75 2.93
CA HIS A 108 2.45 6.60 3.20
C HIS A 108 3.64 6.52 2.23
N PRO A 109 4.57 7.51 2.25
CA PRO A 109 5.74 7.51 1.39
C PRO A 109 6.71 6.35 1.68
N ASP A 110 6.67 5.79 2.87
CA ASP A 110 7.38 4.56 3.27
C ASP A 110 6.96 3.37 2.40
N PHE A 111 5.66 3.18 2.16
CA PHE A 111 5.14 2.14 1.27
C PHE A 111 5.68 2.31 -0.16
N ILE A 112 5.62 3.53 -0.71
CA ILE A 112 6.12 3.83 -2.05
C ILE A 112 7.63 3.55 -2.17
N ARG A 113 8.39 3.87 -1.13
CA ARG A 113 9.83 3.57 -1.08
C ARG A 113 10.11 2.07 -1.05
N LEU A 114 9.38 1.30 -0.25
CA LEU A 114 9.51 -0.16 -0.21
C LEU A 114 9.25 -0.79 -1.58
N VAL A 115 8.17 -0.37 -2.25
CA VAL A 115 7.86 -0.82 -3.62
C VAL A 115 8.95 -0.40 -4.61
N THR A 116 9.51 0.81 -4.47
CA THR A 116 10.62 1.28 -5.31
C THR A 116 11.89 0.42 -5.12
N ILE A 117 12.25 0.11 -3.87
CA ILE A 117 13.39 -0.77 -3.55
C ILE A 117 13.17 -2.14 -4.19
N GLU A 118 11.97 -2.68 -4.06
CA GLU A 118 11.64 -3.98 -4.63
C GLU A 118 11.65 -3.99 -6.16
N ASN A 119 11.27 -2.89 -6.81
CA ASN A 119 11.42 -2.72 -8.26
C ASN A 119 12.91 -2.70 -8.68
N ILE A 120 13.80 -2.06 -7.92
CA ILE A 120 15.26 -2.10 -8.16
C ILE A 120 15.76 -3.55 -8.08
N HIS A 121 15.26 -4.31 -7.11
CA HIS A 121 15.55 -5.74 -6.94
C HIS A 121 14.69 -6.65 -7.82
N ARG A 122 13.98 -6.10 -8.80
CA ARG A 122 13.16 -6.85 -9.77
C ARG A 122 12.19 -7.80 -9.10
N ALA A 123 11.50 -7.39 -8.03
CA ALA A 123 10.49 -8.18 -7.31
C ALA A 123 10.97 -9.53 -6.73
N GLU A 124 12.26 -9.65 -6.36
CA GLU A 124 12.86 -10.86 -5.82
C GLU A 124 12.16 -11.41 -4.56
N HIS A 125 11.79 -10.55 -3.62
CA HIS A 125 11.19 -10.93 -2.35
C HIS A 125 9.68 -11.07 -2.52
N MET A 126 9.05 -10.15 -3.26
CA MET A 126 7.61 -10.23 -3.52
C MET A 126 7.19 -11.52 -4.21
N ARG A 127 8.01 -12.04 -5.13
CA ARG A 127 7.76 -13.33 -5.79
C ARG A 127 7.66 -14.51 -4.84
N GLN A 128 8.21 -14.40 -3.63
CA GLN A 128 8.20 -15.47 -2.63
C GLN A 128 6.91 -15.46 -1.79
N SER A 129 6.12 -14.37 -1.84
CA SER A 129 4.89 -14.23 -1.05
C SER A 129 3.63 -14.54 -1.84
N THR A 130 2.91 -15.57 -1.40
CA THR A 130 1.55 -15.86 -1.87
C THR A 130 0.52 -14.87 -1.32
N VAL A 131 0.79 -14.26 -0.16
CA VAL A 131 -0.08 -13.27 0.50
C VAL A 131 -0.21 -12.02 -0.37
N LEU A 132 0.91 -11.49 -0.85
CA LEU A 132 0.93 -10.30 -1.71
C LEU A 132 0.17 -10.52 -3.02
N SER A 133 0.27 -11.73 -3.59
CA SER A 133 -0.47 -12.08 -4.81
C SER A 133 -1.98 -12.06 -4.57
N GLN A 134 -2.46 -12.56 -3.43
CA GLN A 134 -3.89 -12.58 -3.07
C GLN A 134 -4.44 -11.17 -2.79
N LEU A 135 -3.65 -10.33 -2.11
CA LEU A 135 -4.05 -8.95 -1.81
C LEU A 135 -4.28 -8.11 -3.08
N ASN A 136 -3.47 -8.31 -4.12
CA ASN A 136 -3.63 -7.61 -5.39
C ASN A 136 -4.84 -8.08 -6.20
N VAL A 137 -5.18 -9.38 -6.16
CA VAL A 137 -6.40 -9.89 -6.80
C VAL A 137 -7.64 -9.19 -6.23
N SER A 138 -7.67 -8.92 -4.93
CA SER A 138 -8.82 -8.28 -4.26
C SER A 138 -9.16 -6.88 -4.81
N VAL A 139 -8.17 -6.03 -5.06
CA VAL A 139 -8.43 -4.66 -5.58
C VAL A 139 -8.90 -4.69 -7.02
N VAL A 140 -8.31 -5.56 -7.84
CA VAL A 140 -8.69 -5.72 -9.25
C VAL A 140 -10.13 -6.22 -9.36
N SER A 141 -10.55 -7.17 -8.52
CA SER A 141 -11.95 -7.63 -8.46
C SER A 141 -12.94 -6.53 -8.03
N THR A 142 -12.53 -5.64 -7.12
CA THR A 142 -13.35 -4.46 -6.76
C THR A 142 -13.52 -3.53 -7.95
N ILE A 143 -12.44 -3.23 -8.67
CA ILE A 143 -12.49 -2.38 -9.88
C ILE A 143 -13.36 -3.02 -10.95
N GLU A 144 -13.18 -4.31 -11.22
CA GLU A 144 -13.98 -5.09 -12.17
C GLU A 144 -15.48 -4.99 -11.84
N SER A 145 -15.84 -5.13 -10.57
CA SER A 145 -17.23 -4.98 -10.09
C SER A 145 -17.78 -3.57 -10.33
N ILE A 146 -16.99 -2.52 -10.09
CA ILE A 146 -17.40 -1.13 -10.36
C ILE A 146 -17.60 -0.92 -11.88
N LEU A 147 -16.67 -1.40 -12.70
CA LEU A 147 -16.73 -1.28 -14.15
C LEU A 147 -17.96 -1.98 -14.72
N ARG A 148 -18.20 -3.24 -14.33
CA ARG A 148 -19.37 -4.01 -14.75
C ARG A 148 -20.67 -3.30 -14.42
N ARG A 149 -20.87 -2.87 -13.16
CA ARG A 149 -22.09 -2.14 -12.75
C ARG A 149 -22.25 -0.83 -13.52
N GLY A 150 -21.15 -0.12 -13.79
CA GLY A 150 -21.18 1.12 -14.56
C GLY A 150 -21.52 0.91 -16.04
N GLN A 151 -21.11 -0.22 -16.63
CA GLN A 151 -21.50 -0.61 -17.99
C GLN A 151 -22.97 -1.03 -18.04
N GLU A 152 -23.42 -1.85 -17.09
CA GLU A 152 -24.83 -2.30 -16.98
C GLU A 152 -25.81 -1.13 -16.84
N SER A 153 -25.41 -0.09 -16.10
CA SER A 153 -26.21 1.14 -15.93
C SER A 153 -26.00 2.17 -17.05
N GLY A 154 -25.08 1.93 -17.99
CA GLY A 154 -24.77 2.83 -19.11
C GLY A 154 -23.98 4.09 -18.75
N VAL A 155 -23.53 4.24 -17.49
CA VAL A 155 -22.73 5.40 -17.06
C VAL A 155 -21.27 5.30 -17.51
N PHE A 156 -20.76 4.10 -17.78
CA PHE A 156 -19.47 3.87 -18.44
C PHE A 156 -19.70 3.23 -19.80
N ARG A 157 -19.15 3.83 -20.86
CA ARG A 157 -19.36 3.38 -22.25
C ARG A 157 -18.19 2.58 -22.81
N ARG A 158 -16.99 2.73 -22.23
CA ARG A 158 -15.78 2.08 -22.72
C ARG A 158 -15.48 0.81 -21.92
N GLU A 159 -15.10 -0.26 -22.61
CA GLU A 159 -14.47 -1.42 -22.00
C GLU A 159 -13.00 -1.14 -21.72
N VAL A 160 -12.57 -1.38 -20.48
CA VAL A 160 -11.20 -1.18 -20.00
C VAL A 160 -10.84 -2.38 -19.13
N ASP A 161 -9.64 -2.91 -19.30
CA ASP A 161 -9.14 -3.97 -18.43
C ASP A 161 -9.00 -3.44 -16.98
N PRO A 162 -9.55 -4.14 -15.96
CA PRO A 162 -9.48 -3.68 -14.57
C PRO A 162 -8.05 -3.53 -14.04
N THR A 163 -7.11 -4.37 -14.51
CA THR A 163 -5.70 -4.32 -14.13
C THR A 163 -5.03 -3.10 -14.75
N ASP A 164 -5.30 -2.82 -16.03
CA ASP A 164 -4.77 -1.63 -16.70
C ASP A 164 -5.29 -0.34 -16.07
N LEU A 165 -6.57 -0.33 -15.66
CA LEU A 165 -7.13 0.82 -14.95
C LEU A 165 -6.50 1.00 -13.57
N HIS A 166 -6.29 -0.09 -12.84
CA HIS A 166 -5.55 -0.07 -11.57
C HIS A 166 -4.13 0.47 -11.75
N MET A 167 -3.43 0.00 -12.80
CA MET A 167 -2.08 0.46 -13.15
C MET A 167 -2.09 1.95 -13.48
N LEU A 168 -3.05 2.44 -14.26
CA LEU A 168 -3.16 3.85 -14.63
C LEU A 168 -3.31 4.74 -13.38
N ILE A 169 -4.26 4.42 -12.50
CA ILE A 169 -4.51 5.16 -11.25
C ILE A 169 -3.24 5.13 -10.38
N SER A 170 -2.73 3.93 -10.11
CA SER A 170 -1.56 3.74 -9.26
C SER A 170 -0.31 4.42 -9.83
N SER A 171 -0.11 4.41 -11.15
CA SER A 171 1.08 5.02 -11.77
C SER A 171 1.18 6.51 -11.49
N PHE A 172 0.06 7.24 -11.54
CA PHE A 172 0.04 8.68 -11.29
C PHE A 172 0.27 8.99 -9.81
N CYS A 173 -0.40 8.27 -8.91
CA CYS A 173 -0.24 8.43 -7.47
C CYS A 173 1.19 8.07 -7.02
N PHE A 174 1.69 6.92 -7.47
CA PHE A 174 3.05 6.45 -7.21
C PHE A 174 4.09 7.46 -7.68
N PHE A 175 4.02 7.90 -8.95
CA PHE A 175 4.97 8.85 -9.52
C PHE A 175 5.03 10.15 -8.73
N ARG A 176 3.88 10.64 -8.26
CA ARG A 176 3.84 11.86 -7.45
C ARG A 176 4.69 11.74 -6.19
N VAL A 177 4.74 10.57 -5.56
CA VAL A 177 5.51 10.36 -4.34
C VAL A 177 6.95 9.95 -4.63
N SER A 178 7.16 8.96 -5.52
CA SER A 178 8.49 8.42 -5.84
C SER A 178 9.39 9.44 -6.54
N ASN A 179 8.82 10.34 -7.33
CA ASN A 179 9.57 11.28 -8.16
C ASN A 179 9.44 12.74 -7.71
N ARG A 180 8.76 13.06 -6.58
CA ARG A 180 8.59 14.47 -6.15
C ARG A 180 9.88 15.27 -6.08
N HIS A 181 10.96 14.67 -5.61
CA HIS A 181 12.24 15.35 -5.45
C HIS A 181 12.92 15.63 -6.80
N THR A 182 13.00 14.63 -7.67
CA THR A 182 13.63 14.77 -8.99
C THR A 182 12.78 15.62 -9.93
N PHE A 183 11.46 15.42 -9.94
CA PHE A 183 10.52 16.23 -10.70
C PHE A 183 10.53 17.68 -10.23
N GLY A 184 10.49 17.92 -8.92
CA GLY A 184 10.56 19.27 -8.37
C GLY A 184 11.87 19.99 -8.70
N THR A 185 13.00 19.27 -8.68
CA THR A 185 14.30 19.82 -9.05
C THR A 185 14.37 20.18 -10.53
N ILE A 186 13.86 19.32 -11.42
CA ILE A 186 13.97 19.49 -12.88
C ILE A 186 12.96 20.52 -13.40
N PHE A 187 11.73 20.51 -12.89
CA PHE A 187 10.62 21.30 -13.42
C PHE A 187 10.19 22.48 -12.53
N GLY A 188 10.85 22.68 -11.38
CA GLY A 188 10.52 23.76 -10.44
C GLY A 188 9.12 23.64 -9.84
N ARG A 189 8.60 22.42 -9.67
CA ARG A 189 7.25 22.16 -9.17
C ARG A 189 7.26 21.19 -7.99
N ASP A 190 6.89 21.67 -6.82
CA ASP A 190 6.67 20.80 -5.67
C ASP A 190 5.36 20.03 -5.85
N LEU A 191 5.47 18.71 -6.01
CA LEU A 191 4.29 17.86 -6.12
C LEU A 191 3.51 17.81 -4.81
N ALA A 192 4.15 17.99 -3.64
CA ALA A 192 3.49 17.96 -2.34
C ALA A 192 2.74 19.27 -2.00
N GLU A 193 2.92 20.34 -2.79
CA GLU A 193 2.25 21.62 -2.53
C GLU A 193 0.71 21.45 -2.54
N PRO A 194 -0.04 22.00 -1.56
CA PRO A 194 -1.49 21.81 -1.45
C PRO A 194 -2.27 22.14 -2.72
N LYS A 195 -1.93 23.24 -3.42
CA LYS A 195 -2.59 23.63 -4.67
C LYS A 195 -2.31 22.63 -5.79
N THR A 196 -1.07 22.17 -5.89
CA THR A 196 -0.65 21.16 -6.88
C THR A 196 -1.33 19.82 -6.60
N ARG A 197 -1.44 19.44 -5.34
CA ARG A 197 -2.14 18.23 -4.89
C ARG A 197 -3.62 18.24 -5.32
N VAL A 198 -4.36 19.30 -5.01
CA VAL A 198 -5.78 19.44 -5.39
C VAL A 198 -5.94 19.36 -6.92
N ARG A 199 -5.12 20.11 -7.66
CA ARG A 199 -5.16 20.12 -9.14
C ARG A 199 -4.87 18.75 -9.73
N HIS A 200 -3.90 18.01 -9.19
CA HIS A 200 -3.53 16.69 -9.70
C HIS A 200 -4.56 15.61 -9.36
N LYS A 201 -5.20 15.71 -8.19
CA LYS A 201 -6.30 14.83 -7.82
C LYS A 201 -7.49 14.98 -8.77
N ALA A 202 -7.89 16.22 -9.07
CA ALA A 202 -8.92 16.51 -10.07
C ALA A 202 -8.51 16.02 -11.46
N LEU A 203 -7.26 16.29 -11.90
CA LEU A 203 -6.73 15.82 -13.18
C LEU A 203 -6.82 14.30 -13.32
N LEU A 204 -6.48 13.54 -12.27
CA LEU A 204 -6.55 12.08 -12.30
C LEU A 204 -8.00 11.60 -12.41
N GLN A 205 -8.92 12.16 -11.62
CA GLN A 205 -10.35 11.83 -11.71
C GLN A 205 -10.89 12.11 -13.12
N ASP A 206 -10.66 13.32 -13.64
CA ASP A 206 -11.13 13.72 -14.97
C ASP A 206 -10.56 12.81 -16.06
N SER A 207 -9.27 12.46 -15.98
CA SER A 207 -8.61 11.58 -16.95
C SER A 207 -9.19 10.17 -16.95
N VAL A 208 -9.43 9.61 -15.75
CA VAL A 208 -10.01 8.27 -15.60
C VAL A 208 -11.47 8.25 -16.05
N LEU A 209 -12.28 9.21 -15.63
CA LEU A 209 -13.70 9.27 -16.01
C LEU A 209 -13.87 9.53 -17.51
N ALA A 210 -13.04 10.41 -18.09
CA ALA A 210 -13.03 10.61 -19.54
C ALA A 210 -12.64 9.34 -20.29
N LEU A 211 -11.66 8.57 -19.80
CA LEU A 211 -11.29 7.27 -20.38
C LEU A 211 -12.48 6.30 -20.38
N LEU A 212 -13.25 6.24 -19.30
CA LEU A 212 -14.42 5.36 -19.17
C LEU A 212 -15.59 5.77 -20.08
N GLY A 213 -15.52 6.95 -20.70
CA GLY A 213 -16.55 7.47 -21.59
C GLY A 213 -17.85 7.74 -20.86
N THR A 214 -17.79 8.58 -19.82
CA THR A 214 -18.98 8.94 -19.03
C THR A 214 -20.03 9.66 -19.87
N ALA A 215 -21.29 9.32 -19.63
CA ALA A 215 -22.46 9.84 -20.36
C ALA A 215 -22.75 11.32 -20.07
#